data_AF-X1G8U6-F1
#
_entry.id   AF-X1G8U6-F1
#
_cell.length_a   1.000
_cell.length_b   1.000
_cell.length_c   1.000
_cell.angle_alpha   90.00
_cell.angle_beta   90.00
_cell.angle_gamma   90.00
#
_symmetry.space_group_name_H-M   'P 1'
#
loop_
_entity.id
_entity.type
_entity.pdbx_description
1 polymer ?
#
loop_
_entity_poly.entity_id
_entity_poly.type
_entity_poly.pdbx_seq_one_letter_code
_entity_poly.pdbx_strand_id
1 'polypeptide(L)'
;AQHIDVFHATDHLIPKFSGIPVIATLMDAIPLSNPEWTTMRLAALRRWLLRRSGGWADHVITISEYSKQAIAEHFRIAPERISVVPLG
;
A
#
# COMPACT_ATOMS: atom_id res chain seq x y z
N ALA A 1 -16.97 21.07 11.53
CA ALA A 1 -15.94 20.07 11.17
C ALA A 1 -15.26 20.52 9.89
N GLN A 2 -13.95 20.31 9.72
CA GLN A 2 -13.27 20.60 8.46
C GLN A 2 -13.62 19.52 7.42
N HIS A 3 -13.84 19.93 6.18
CA HIS A 3 -14.06 19.03 5.05
C HIS A 3 -12.72 18.46 4.59
N ILE A 4 -12.69 17.16 4.27
CA ILE A 4 -11.49 16.46 3.78
C ILE A 4 -11.79 16.00 2.36
N ASP A 5 -11.08 16.58 1.39
CA ASP A 5 -11.24 16.23 -0.02
C ASP A 5 -10.46 14.97 -0.42
N VAL A 6 -9.34 14.70 0.26
CA VAL A 6 -8.48 13.53 0.03
C VAL A 6 -7.74 13.16 1.32
N PHE A 7 -7.58 11.86 1.55
CA PHE A 7 -6.74 11.34 2.63
C PHE A 7 -5.49 10.70 2.05
N HIS A 8 -4.32 11.13 2.51
CA HIS A 8 -3.04 10.56 2.10
C HIS A 8 -2.43 9.73 3.24
N ALA A 9 -2.41 8.41 3.08
CA ALA A 9 -1.71 7.49 3.97
C ALA A 9 -0.25 7.36 3.54
N THR A 10 0.70 7.69 4.41
CA THR A 10 2.14 7.65 4.08
C THR A 10 2.82 6.35 4.48
N ASP A 11 2.05 5.34 4.88
CA ASP A 11 2.54 4.04 5.33
C ASP A 11 1.52 2.94 4.99
N HIS A 12 1.85 1.71 5.33
CA HIS A 12 1.10 0.48 5.11
C HIS A 12 -0.26 0.41 5.86
N LEU A 13 -0.47 1.30 6.84
CA LEU A 13 -1.71 1.41 7.62
C LEU A 13 -2.73 2.30 6.91
N ILE A 14 -3.22 1.79 5.79
CA ILE A 14 -4.17 2.50 4.94
C ILE A 14 -5.58 2.30 5.53
N PRO A 15 -6.33 3.38 5.82
CA PRO A 15 -7.71 3.27 6.27
C PRO A 15 -8.66 3.01 5.10
N LYS A 16 -9.77 2.32 5.38
CA LYS A 16 -10.88 2.22 4.43
C LYS A 16 -11.89 3.31 4.73
N PHE A 17 -11.90 4.38 3.95
CA PHE A 17 -12.95 5.40 4.00
C PHE A 17 -14.04 5.13 2.96
N SER A 18 -15.26 5.56 3.28
CA SER A 18 -16.39 5.58 2.35
C SER A 18 -16.68 7.04 2.04
N GLY A 19 -16.47 7.46 0.80
CA GLY A 19 -16.77 8.82 0.33
C GLY A 19 -15.61 9.82 0.43
N ILE A 20 -14.45 9.43 0.93
CA ILE A 20 -13.21 10.22 0.86
C ILE A 20 -12.19 9.41 0.05
N PRO A 21 -11.68 9.94 -1.07
CA PRO A 21 -10.60 9.31 -1.83
C PRO A 21 -9.36 9.10 -0.96
N VAL A 22 -8.79 7.89 -1.02
CA VAL A 22 -7.59 7.50 -0.27
C VAL A 22 -6.42 7.28 -1.22
N ILE A 23 -5.36 8.06 -1.03
CA ILE A 23 -4.07 7.85 -1.68
C ILE A 23 -3.13 7.22 -0.67
N ALA A 24 -2.36 6.21 -1.07
CA ALA A 24 -1.37 5.59 -0.19
C ALA A 24 0.03 5.64 -0.79
N THR A 25 1.03 5.99 -0.01
CA THR A 25 2.44 5.80 -0.39
C THR A 25 2.91 4.46 0.14
N LEU A 26 3.24 3.55 -0.78
CA LEU A 26 3.89 2.28 -0.47
C LEU A 26 5.33 2.34 -0.95
N MET A 27 6.26 2.23 0.00
CA MET A 27 7.70 2.32 -0.28
C MET A 27 8.21 1.06 -0.99
N ASP A 28 7.74 -0.10 -0.52
CA ASP A 28 8.15 -1.39 -1.03
C ASP A 28 7.07 -2.46 -0.78
N ALA A 29 7.34 -3.67 -1.26
CA ALA A 29 6.54 -4.85 -0.97
C ALA A 29 7.30 -5.88 -0.12
N ILE A 30 8.39 -5.48 0.55
CA ILE A 30 9.28 -6.35 1.33
C ILE A 30 8.50 -7.20 2.35
N PRO A 31 7.55 -6.63 3.14
CA PRO A 31 6.82 -7.42 4.13
C PRO A 31 5.98 -8.57 3.51
N LEU A 32 5.69 -8.50 2.22
CA LEU A 32 4.93 -9.52 1.48
C LEU A 32 5.82 -10.41 0.60
N SER A 33 6.91 -9.86 0.06
CA SER A 33 7.82 -10.57 -0.84
C SER A 33 8.82 -11.47 -0.10
N ASN A 34 9.21 -11.10 1.12
CA ASN A 34 10.14 -11.86 1.96
C ASN A 34 9.45 -12.25 3.30
N PRO A 35 8.40 -13.09 3.26
CA PRO A 35 7.65 -13.48 4.45
C PRO A 35 8.51 -14.17 5.52
N GLU A 36 9.62 -14.78 5.14
CA GLU A 36 10.59 -15.44 6.00
C GLU A 36 11.39 -14.47 6.88
N TRP A 37 11.47 -13.19 6.52
CA TRP A 37 12.12 -12.16 7.34
C TRP A 37 11.23 -11.72 8.52
N THR A 38 10.01 -12.24 8.60
CA THR A 38 9.03 -11.89 9.64
C THR A 38 8.73 -13.09 10.54
N THR A 39 9.45 -13.24 11.66
CA THR A 39 9.27 -14.32 12.66
C THR A 39 8.20 -13.98 13.71
N MET A 40 7.00 -13.60 13.25
CA MET A 40 5.89 -13.28 14.14
C MET A 40 4.89 -14.43 14.25
N ARG A 41 4.38 -14.71 15.47
CA ARG A 41 3.34 -15.74 15.71
C ARG A 41 2.10 -15.58 14.83
N LEU A 42 1.82 -14.35 14.37
CA LEU A 42 0.69 -14.00 13.51
C LEU A 42 1.13 -13.47 12.14
N ALA A 43 2.29 -13.90 11.63
CA ALA A 43 2.83 -13.39 10.37
C ALA A 43 1.86 -13.57 9.18
N ALA A 44 1.15 -14.70 9.10
CA ALA A 44 0.14 -14.91 8.06
C ALA A 44 -1.02 -13.91 8.14
N LEU A 45 -1.56 -13.66 9.34
CA LEU A 45 -2.62 -12.69 9.58
C LEU A 45 -2.13 -11.26 9.26
N ARG A 46 -0.91 -10.89 9.67
CA ARG A 46 -0.33 -9.59 9.36
C ARG A 46 -0.17 -9.37 7.87
N ARG A 47 0.35 -10.36 7.13
CA ARG A 47 0.46 -10.28 5.65
C ARG A 47 -0.91 -10.15 5.00
N TRP A 48 -1.90 -10.86 5.50
CA TRP A 48 -3.26 -10.74 5.00
C TRP A 48 -3.84 -9.33 5.24
N LEU A 49 -3.69 -8.79 6.46
CA LEU A 49 -4.13 -7.43 6.79
C LEU A 49 -3.42 -6.39 5.93
N LEU A 50 -2.12 -6.56 5.74
CA LEU A 50 -1.29 -5.66 4.93
C LEU A 50 -1.70 -5.65 3.46
N ARG A 51 -1.93 -6.83 2.87
CA ARG A 51 -2.46 -6.92 1.49
C ARG A 51 -3.83 -6.27 1.40
N ARG A 52 -4.66 -6.46 2.43
CA ARG A 52 -6.00 -5.90 2.48
C ARG A 52 -5.98 -4.37 2.58
N SER A 53 -5.08 -3.81 3.39
CA SER A 53 -4.94 -2.36 3.55
C SER A 53 -4.45 -1.70 2.27
N GLY A 54 -3.43 -2.28 1.60
CA GLY A 54 -2.98 -1.83 0.28
C GLY A 54 -4.13 -1.72 -0.73
N GLY A 55 -5.00 -2.72 -0.76
CA GLY A 55 -6.15 -2.75 -1.65
C GLY A 55 -7.29 -1.76 -1.31
N TRP A 56 -7.25 -1.08 -0.15
CA TRP A 56 -8.24 -0.06 0.22
C TRP A 56 -7.92 1.32 -0.33
N ALA A 57 -6.67 1.61 -0.68
CA ALA A 57 -6.31 2.86 -1.32
C ALA A 57 -6.94 2.93 -2.71
N ASP A 58 -7.55 4.05 -3.09
CA ASP A 58 -8.03 4.26 -4.45
C ASP A 58 -6.85 4.33 -5.43
N HIS A 59 -5.76 4.99 -5.00
CA HIS A 59 -4.51 5.11 -5.76
C HIS A 59 -3.27 4.91 -4.87
N VAL A 60 -2.23 4.32 -5.43
CA VAL A 60 -0.95 4.08 -4.75
C VAL A 60 0.15 4.88 -5.41
N ILE A 61 1.00 5.49 -4.59
CA ILE A 61 2.24 6.14 -4.98
C ILE A 61 3.40 5.28 -4.49
N THR A 62 4.43 5.14 -5.30
CA THR A 62 5.67 4.46 -4.92
C THR A 62 6.88 5.19 -5.49
N ILE A 63 8.07 4.83 -5.02
CA ILE A 63 9.30 5.60 -5.28
C ILE A 63 10.05 5.17 -6.54
N SER A 64 9.76 3.99 -7.08
CA SER A 64 10.48 3.45 -8.24
C SER A 64 9.62 2.50 -9.08
N GLU A 65 9.98 2.30 -10.34
CA GLU A 65 9.31 1.32 -11.22
C GLU A 65 9.49 -0.11 -10.69
N TYR A 66 10.63 -0.40 -10.07
CA TYR A 66 10.86 -1.67 -9.40
C TYR A 66 9.85 -1.91 -8.26
N SER A 67 9.69 -0.92 -7.38
CA SER A 67 8.71 -0.98 -6.30
C SER A 67 7.28 -1.12 -6.85
N LYS A 68 6.95 -0.42 -7.93
CA LYS A 68 5.63 -0.53 -8.60
C LYS A 68 5.33 -1.96 -9.02
N GLN A 69 6.26 -2.62 -9.70
CA GLN A 69 6.09 -4.01 -10.15
C GLN A 69 5.90 -4.96 -8.96
N ALA A 70 6.76 -4.83 -7.95
CA ALA A 70 6.67 -5.65 -6.74
C ALA A 70 5.35 -5.43 -5.98
N ILE A 71 4.89 -4.17 -5.88
CA ILE A 71 3.62 -3.83 -5.22
C ILE A 71 2.44 -4.42 -6.01
N ALA A 72 2.43 -4.25 -7.34
CA ALA A 72 1.38 -4.80 -8.19
C ALA A 72 1.25 -6.33 -8.00
N GLU A 73 2.37 -7.04 -7.99
CA GLU A 73 2.43 -8.48 -7.81
C GLU A 73 1.96 -8.93 -6.41
N HIS A 74 2.56 -8.38 -5.35
CA HIS A 74 2.35 -8.89 -4.00
C HIS A 74 1.06 -8.37 -3.35
N PHE A 75 0.71 -7.09 -3.56
CA PHE A 75 -0.53 -6.52 -3.05
C PHE A 75 -1.73 -6.81 -3.96
N ARG A 76 -1.52 -7.33 -5.19
CA ARG A 76 -2.57 -7.57 -6.21
C ARG A 76 -3.35 -6.30 -6.55
N ILE A 77 -2.62 -5.20 -6.72
CA ILE A 77 -3.16 -3.91 -7.13
C ILE A 77 -2.89 -3.74 -8.62
N ALA A 78 -3.89 -3.28 -9.37
CA ALA A 78 -3.75 -3.04 -10.80
C ALA A 78 -2.65 -1.99 -11.05
N PRO A 79 -1.67 -2.23 -11.94
CA PRO A 79 -0.56 -1.30 -12.17
C PRO A 79 -0.99 0.12 -12.57
N GLU A 80 -2.18 0.27 -13.15
CA GLU A 80 -2.78 1.55 -13.55
C GLU A 80 -3.15 2.41 -12.34
N ARG A 81 -3.35 1.78 -11.17
CA ARG A 81 -3.60 2.44 -9.88
C ARG A 81 -2.31 2.73 -9.11
N ILE A 82 -1.14 2.55 -9.73
CA ILE A 82 0.16 2.75 -9.11
C ILE A 82 0.98 3.76 -9.93
N SER A 83 1.28 4.91 -9.33
CA SER A 83 2.15 5.93 -9.90
C SER A 83 3.52 5.92 -9.25
N VAL A 84 4.56 6.09 -10.06
CA VAL A 84 5.93 6.26 -9.58
C VAL A 84 6.21 7.75 -9.40
N VAL A 85 6.58 8.14 -8.19
CA VAL A 85 7.03 9.48 -7.82
C VAL A 85 8.39 9.33 -7.15
N PRO A 86 9.50 9.54 -7.89
CA PRO A 86 10.84 9.45 -7.32
C PRO A 86 11.02 10.43 -6.16
N LEU A 87 11.86 10.03 -5.21
CA LEU A 87 12.33 10.95 -4.17
C LEU A 87 13.27 11.97 -4.82
N GLY A 88 13.12 13.24 -4.45
CA GLY A 88 13.89 14.36 -5.01
C GLY A 88 15.34 14.43 -4.52
#